data_AF-A0A523Q3S9-F1
#
_entry.id   AF-A0A523Q3S9-F1
#
_cell.length_a   1.000
_cell.length_b   1.000
_cell.length_c   1.000
_cell.angle_alpha   90.00
_cell.angle_beta   90.00
_cell.angle_gamma   90.00
#
_symmetry.space_group_name_H-M   'P 1'
#
loop_
_entity.id
_entity.type
_entity.pdbx_description
1 polymer ?
#
loop_
_entity_poly.entity_id
_entity_poly.type
_entity_poly.pdbx_seq_one_letter_code
_entity_poly.pdbx_strand_id
1 'polypeptide(L)'
;MLKSSAWQGDTAPMHLLHRLRHWGQTAAGVALVWAACCSTVLAQSPPTDDPKLPAWKRTSACVAVMKREILVLADKHLAGDTKAQSEMVRQAEWSFALIGTAYKQGLRKAQADKLLEEAEAALKTRSPDEQKALLLTCQAEGQKTYKEANFVERALVSNRAKARIETLLKPK
;
A
#
# COMPACT_ATOMS: atom_id res chain seq x y z
N MET A 1 18.99 -4.72 0.77
CA MET A 1 18.61 -3.74 -0.28
C MET A 1 17.15 -3.99 -0.68
N LEU A 2 16.22 -3.14 -0.23
CA LEU A 2 14.77 -3.31 -0.44
C LEU A 2 14.33 -2.63 -1.75
N LYS A 3 14.21 -3.40 -2.85
CA LYS A 3 13.38 -3.00 -4.00
C LYS A 3 11.91 -3.06 -3.55
N SER A 4 11.39 -2.05 -2.86
CA SER A 4 9.97 -1.97 -2.50
C SER A 4 9.15 -1.77 -3.78
N SER A 5 8.45 -2.82 -4.22
CA SER A 5 7.57 -2.82 -5.39
C SER A 5 6.21 -2.19 -5.09
N ALA A 6 5.84 -2.02 -3.82
CA ALA A 6 4.70 -1.22 -3.34
C ALA A 6 4.56 0.19 -3.95
N TRP A 7 5.64 0.71 -4.55
CA TRP A 7 5.67 2.03 -5.17
C TRP A 7 6.08 2.01 -6.65
N GLN A 8 6.29 0.85 -7.30
CA GLN A 8 6.36 0.84 -8.77
C GLN A 8 4.97 1.16 -9.28
N GLY A 9 4.82 2.32 -9.93
CA GLY A 9 3.54 2.73 -10.49
C GLY A 9 3.19 1.77 -11.62
N ASP A 10 2.13 1.00 -11.44
CA ASP A 10 1.46 0.33 -12.55
C ASP A 10 1.01 1.41 -13.54
N THR A 11 1.69 1.45 -14.68
CA THR A 11 1.12 1.95 -15.91
C THR A 11 -0.04 1.04 -16.25
N ALA A 12 -1.26 1.41 -15.89
CA ALA A 12 -2.46 0.77 -16.41
C ALA A 12 -2.85 1.47 -17.73
N PRO A 13 -2.65 0.85 -18.90
CA PRO A 13 -3.37 1.23 -20.11
C PRO A 13 -4.77 0.60 -20.04
N MET A 14 -5.80 1.38 -19.71
CA MET A 14 -7.18 0.97 -20.01
C MET A 14 -7.54 1.36 -21.45
N HIS A 15 -7.04 0.57 -22.40
CA HIS A 15 -7.67 0.46 -23.71
C HIS A 15 -8.76 -0.60 -23.65
N LEU A 16 -9.99 -0.15 -23.92
CA LEU A 16 -10.96 -0.75 -24.84
C LEU A 16 -11.23 -2.27 -24.81
N LEU A 17 -12.49 -2.55 -24.46
CA LEU A 17 -13.48 -3.26 -25.28
C LEU A 17 -13.39 -4.79 -25.56
N HIS A 18 -14.59 -5.39 -25.46
CA HIS A 18 -15.16 -6.50 -26.24
C HIS A 18 -14.78 -7.97 -25.93
N ARG A 19 -15.73 -8.68 -25.27
CA ARG A 19 -16.33 -10.01 -25.64
C ARG A 19 -17.23 -10.48 -24.48
N LEU A 20 -18.56 -10.35 -24.51
CA LEU A 20 -19.57 -11.19 -25.19
C LEU A 20 -19.36 -12.72 -25.14
N ARG A 21 -20.46 -13.39 -24.71
CA ARG A 21 -20.99 -14.70 -25.17
C ARG A 21 -20.46 -15.94 -24.41
N HIS A 22 -21.20 -16.60 -23.49
CA HIS A 22 -22.44 -17.43 -23.57
C HIS A 22 -22.13 -18.96 -23.54
N TRP A 23 -22.98 -19.71 -22.79
CA TRP A 23 -23.23 -21.20 -22.78
C TRP A 23 -22.32 -22.03 -21.87
N GLY A 24 -22.75 -23.09 -21.14
CA GLY A 24 -24.02 -23.84 -20.98
C GLY A 24 -23.97 -24.60 -19.62
N GLN A 25 -25.08 -25.00 -18.98
CA GLN A 25 -25.76 -26.32 -19.11
C GLN A 25 -24.76 -27.51 -19.06
N THR A 26 -24.83 -28.53 -18.19
CA THR A 26 -25.97 -29.31 -17.65
C THR A 26 -25.57 -30.20 -16.45
N ALA A 27 -26.61 -30.69 -15.76
CA ALA A 27 -26.84 -32.07 -15.27
C ALA A 27 -26.25 -32.59 -13.95
N ALA A 28 -27.22 -33.03 -13.15
CA ALA A 28 -27.17 -33.98 -12.04
C ALA A 28 -26.40 -35.28 -12.31
N GLY A 29 -25.83 -35.85 -11.25
CA GLY A 29 -25.30 -37.21 -11.22
C GLY A 29 -25.00 -37.66 -9.79
N VAL A 30 -25.87 -38.51 -9.26
CA VAL A 30 -25.81 -39.18 -7.95
C VAL A 30 -24.71 -40.25 -7.95
N ALA A 31 -23.90 -40.34 -6.89
CA ALA A 31 -23.31 -41.61 -6.45
C ALA A 31 -22.85 -41.55 -4.98
N LEU A 32 -23.55 -42.31 -4.13
CA LEU A 32 -23.14 -42.74 -2.80
C LEU A 32 -21.86 -43.60 -2.89
N VAL A 33 -20.86 -43.32 -2.04
CA VAL A 33 -19.85 -44.32 -1.64
C VAL A 33 -19.49 -44.14 -0.15
N TRP A 34 -19.34 -45.29 0.49
CA TRP A 34 -19.23 -45.61 1.90
C TRP A 34 -18.07 -44.99 2.70
N ALA A 35 -18.39 -44.73 3.97
CA ALA A 35 -17.64 -45.01 5.20
C ALA A 35 -16.11 -45.24 5.10
N ALA A 36 -15.36 -44.26 5.59
CA ALA A 36 -14.15 -44.49 6.37
C ALA A 36 -14.08 -43.44 7.48
N CYS A 37 -14.19 -43.88 8.73
CA CYS A 37 -13.90 -43.09 9.92
C CYS A 37 -12.40 -42.77 9.95
N CYS A 38 -11.96 -41.83 9.13
CA CYS A 38 -10.70 -41.13 9.33
C CYS A 38 -11.04 -39.86 10.10
N SER A 39 -10.79 -39.90 11.41
CA SER A 39 -10.70 -38.71 12.25
C SER A 39 -9.61 -37.80 11.67
N THR A 40 -9.98 -36.95 10.71
CA THR A 40 -9.20 -35.79 10.35
C THR A 40 -9.26 -34.85 11.54
N VAL A 41 -8.30 -35.03 12.44
CA VAL A 41 -7.82 -33.95 13.29
C VAL A 41 -7.41 -32.84 12.32
N LEU A 42 -8.33 -31.94 12.02
CA LEU A 42 -7.99 -30.63 11.50
C LEU A 42 -7.13 -30.02 12.60
N ALA A 43 -5.81 -30.13 12.42
CA ALA A 43 -4.87 -29.24 13.06
C ALA A 43 -5.28 -27.83 12.59
N GLN A 44 -6.22 -27.23 13.32
CA GLN A 44 -6.49 -25.80 13.26
C GLN A 44 -5.19 -25.18 13.76
N SER A 45 -4.30 -24.85 12.82
CA SER A 45 -3.20 -23.94 13.11
C SER A 45 -3.83 -22.75 13.84
N PRO A 46 -3.40 -22.44 15.07
CA PRO A 46 -3.95 -21.30 15.78
C PRO A 46 -3.82 -20.08 14.86
N PRO A 47 -4.81 -19.17 14.84
CA PRO A 47 -4.64 -17.93 14.12
C PRO A 47 -3.34 -17.31 14.60
N THR A 48 -2.38 -17.24 13.69
CA THR A 48 -1.10 -16.58 13.91
C THR A 48 -1.38 -15.10 13.76
N ASP A 49 -2.19 -14.58 14.68
CA ASP A 49 -2.50 -13.17 14.78
C ASP A 49 -1.22 -12.49 15.25
N ASP A 50 -0.42 -12.04 14.29
CA ASP A 50 0.77 -11.24 14.59
C ASP A 50 0.29 -10.02 15.41
N PRO A 51 0.76 -9.86 16.66
CA PRO A 51 0.29 -8.79 17.53
C PRO A 51 0.55 -7.39 16.95
N LYS A 52 1.42 -7.27 15.94
CA LYS A 52 1.75 -6.03 15.24
C LYS A 52 0.91 -5.79 13.99
N LEU A 53 0.11 -6.76 13.55
CA LEU A 53 -0.71 -6.65 12.33
C LEU A 53 -1.61 -5.40 12.32
N PRO A 54 -2.30 -5.02 13.43
CA PRO A 54 -3.09 -3.78 13.43
C PRO A 54 -2.25 -2.53 13.19
N ALA A 55 -1.05 -2.46 13.77
CA ALA A 55 -0.13 -1.34 13.58
C ALA A 55 0.41 -1.28 12.14
N TRP A 56 0.68 -2.44 11.52
CA TRP A 56 1.10 -2.50 10.12
C TRP A 56 -0.03 -2.13 9.16
N LYS A 57 -1.27 -2.55 9.43
CA LYS A 57 -2.46 -2.10 8.68
C LYS A 57 -2.61 -0.57 8.74
N ARG A 58 -2.43 0.03 9.93
CA ARG A 58 -2.45 1.49 10.10
C ARG A 58 -1.35 2.16 9.29
N THR A 59 -0.13 1.64 9.36
CA THR A 59 1.02 2.13 8.58
C THR A 59 0.72 2.11 7.08
N SER A 60 0.21 1.00 6.56
CA SER A 60 -0.15 0.87 5.14
C SER A 60 -1.26 1.82 4.72
N ALA A 61 -2.27 2.05 5.56
CA ALA A 61 -3.30 3.08 5.32
C ALA A 61 -2.71 4.49 5.19
N CYS A 62 -1.73 4.82 6.05
CA CYS A 62 -1.04 6.11 5.98
C CYS A 62 -0.15 6.26 4.76
N VAL A 63 0.58 5.21 4.39
CA VAL A 63 1.38 5.15 3.17
C VAL A 63 0.49 5.31 1.93
N ALA A 64 -0.68 4.64 1.89
CA ALA A 64 -1.63 4.72 0.78
C ALA A 64 -2.19 6.15 0.57
N VAL A 65 -2.64 6.81 1.64
CA VAL A 65 -3.23 8.15 1.52
C VAL A 65 -2.19 9.20 1.13
N MET A 66 -0.97 9.14 1.67
CA MET A 66 0.11 10.05 1.30
C MET A 66 0.61 9.77 -0.13
N LYS A 67 0.66 8.50 -0.57
CA LYS A 67 0.94 8.14 -1.96
C LYS A 67 -0.01 8.83 -2.92
N ARG A 68 -1.32 8.79 -2.63
CA ARG A 68 -2.33 9.45 -3.45
C ARG A 68 -2.14 10.96 -3.49
N GLU A 69 -1.89 11.59 -2.34
CA GLU A 69 -1.65 13.04 -2.28
C GLU A 69 -0.40 13.45 -3.05
N ILE A 70 0.67 12.65 -3.00
CA ILE A 70 1.88 12.88 -3.83
C ILE A 70 1.53 12.90 -5.32
N LEU A 71 0.62 12.05 -5.80
CA LEU A 71 0.19 12.07 -7.20
C LEU A 71 -0.59 13.35 -7.54
N VAL A 72 -1.48 13.80 -6.66
CA VAL A 72 -2.19 15.08 -6.83
C VAL A 72 -1.22 16.25 -6.88
N LEU A 73 -0.18 16.23 -6.04
CA LEU A 73 0.88 17.24 -6.04
C LEU A 73 1.75 17.15 -7.30
N ALA A 74 1.98 15.95 -7.84
CA ALA A 74 2.70 15.78 -9.11
C ALA A 74 1.92 16.43 -10.27
N ASP A 75 0.60 16.22 -10.34
CA ASP A 75 -0.24 16.86 -11.36
C ASP A 75 -0.16 18.40 -11.26
N LYS A 76 -0.20 18.96 -10.04
CA LYS A 76 -0.01 20.40 -9.81
C LYS A 76 1.37 20.88 -10.24
N HIS A 77 2.42 20.11 -9.96
CA HIS A 77 3.78 20.44 -10.36
C HIS A 77 3.92 20.50 -11.88
N LEU A 78 3.37 19.50 -12.58
CA LEU A 78 3.36 19.45 -14.04
C LEU A 78 2.51 20.59 -14.65
N ALA A 79 1.50 21.08 -13.93
CA ALA A 79 0.74 22.27 -14.27
C ALA A 79 1.45 23.60 -13.93
N GLY A 80 2.69 23.56 -13.40
CA GLY A 80 3.52 24.74 -13.13
C GLY A 80 3.65 25.15 -11.66
N ASP A 81 3.02 24.45 -10.72
CA ASP A 81 3.21 24.70 -9.29
C ASP A 81 4.55 24.12 -8.79
N THR A 82 5.59 24.93 -8.86
CA THR A 82 6.94 24.54 -8.43
C THR A 82 7.02 24.26 -6.92
N LYS A 83 6.10 24.79 -6.10
CA LYS A 83 6.08 24.55 -4.64
C LYS A 83 5.65 23.13 -4.31
N ALA A 84 4.84 22.50 -5.18
CA ALA A 84 4.36 21.13 -4.98
C ALA A 84 5.50 20.10 -4.85
N GLN A 85 6.66 20.33 -5.46
CA GLN A 85 7.79 19.40 -5.36
C GLN A 85 8.34 19.26 -3.94
N SER A 86 8.47 20.38 -3.22
CA SER A 86 8.93 20.35 -1.83
C SER A 86 7.95 19.59 -0.93
N GLU A 87 6.65 19.73 -1.18
CA GLU A 87 5.61 18.99 -0.46
C GLU A 87 5.65 17.50 -0.76
N MET A 88 5.82 17.12 -2.03
CA MET A 88 5.96 15.73 -2.46
C MET A 88 7.12 15.04 -1.75
N VAL A 89 8.29 15.69 -1.70
CA VAL A 89 9.47 15.15 -1.02
C VAL A 89 9.16 14.93 0.45
N ARG A 90 8.56 15.92 1.12
CA ARG A 90 8.23 15.83 2.55
C ARG A 90 7.25 14.69 2.85
N GLN A 91 6.19 14.53 2.06
CA GLN A 91 5.25 13.42 2.25
C GLN A 91 5.87 12.05 1.94
N ALA A 92 6.77 11.99 0.96
CA ALA A 92 7.53 10.77 0.68
C ALA A 92 8.46 10.42 1.85
N GLU A 93 9.15 11.39 2.46
CA GLU A 93 9.98 11.18 3.66
C GLU A 93 9.15 10.60 4.81
N TRP A 94 7.98 11.20 5.10
CA TRP A 94 7.08 10.73 6.14
C TRP A 94 6.56 9.31 5.88
N SER A 95 6.19 9.02 4.63
CA SER A 95 5.76 7.68 4.21
C SER A 95 6.87 6.64 4.37
N PHE A 96 8.10 6.99 3.97
CA PHE A 96 9.26 6.10 4.10
C PHE A 96 9.67 5.88 5.56
N ALA A 97 9.54 6.89 6.42
CA ALA A 97 9.80 6.75 7.86
C ALA A 97 8.83 5.76 8.52
N LEU A 98 7.53 5.85 8.19
CA LEU A 98 6.51 4.92 8.71
C LEU A 98 6.78 3.48 8.27
N ILE A 99 6.91 3.22 6.97
CA ILE A 99 7.13 1.85 6.48
C ILE A 99 8.50 1.29 6.89
N GLY A 100 9.53 2.14 6.96
CA GLY A 100 10.85 1.77 7.48
C GLY A 100 10.78 1.33 8.94
N THR A 101 9.98 2.01 9.77
CA THR A 101 9.72 1.62 11.16
C THR A 101 8.99 0.29 11.24
N ALA A 102 7.98 0.05 10.39
CA ALA A 102 7.32 -1.24 10.33
C ALA A 102 8.27 -2.39 9.92
N TYR A 103 9.20 -2.15 8.99
CA TYR A 103 10.25 -3.11 8.64
C TYR A 103 11.19 -3.43 9.82
N LYS A 104 11.57 -2.42 10.62
CA LYS A 104 12.33 -2.65 11.87
C LYS A 104 11.56 -3.51 12.87
N GLN A 105 10.22 -3.42 12.87
CA GLN A 105 9.35 -4.21 13.73
C GLN A 105 9.12 -5.65 13.24
N GLY A 106 9.62 -6.03 12.07
CA GLY A 106 9.53 -7.38 11.52
C GLY A 106 8.61 -7.52 10.31
N LEU A 107 7.94 -6.44 9.87
CA LEU A 107 7.13 -6.49 8.66
C LEU A 107 8.00 -6.92 7.48
N ARG A 108 7.55 -7.91 6.71
CA ARG A 108 8.27 -8.39 5.53
C ARG A 108 7.71 -7.75 4.27
N LYS A 109 8.54 -7.64 3.23
CA LYS A 109 8.19 -6.95 1.98
C LYS A 109 6.89 -7.48 1.36
N ALA A 110 6.75 -8.80 1.19
CA ALA A 110 5.54 -9.38 0.58
C ALA A 110 4.27 -9.05 1.39
N GLN A 111 4.36 -9.04 2.72
CA GLN A 111 3.26 -8.65 3.59
C GLN A 111 2.98 -7.15 3.51
N ALA A 112 4.01 -6.30 3.47
CA ALA A 112 3.86 -4.85 3.28
C ALA A 112 3.17 -4.51 1.95
N ASP A 113 3.58 -5.17 0.87
CA ASP A 113 2.99 -4.97 -0.45
C ASP A 113 1.50 -5.35 -0.42
N LYS A 114 1.14 -6.51 0.15
CA LYS A 114 -0.25 -6.94 0.33
C LYS A 114 -1.07 -5.95 1.16
N LEU A 115 -0.55 -5.53 2.31
CA LEU A 115 -1.25 -4.58 3.19
C LEU A 115 -1.41 -3.20 2.54
N LEU A 116 -0.45 -2.78 1.71
CA LEU A 116 -0.57 -1.52 0.97
C LEU A 116 -1.64 -1.63 -0.12
N GLU A 117 -1.67 -2.72 -0.87
CA GLU A 117 -2.71 -2.97 -1.88
C GLU A 117 -4.12 -2.97 -1.24
N GLU A 118 -4.29 -3.68 -0.12
CA GLU A 118 -5.53 -3.68 0.66
C GLU A 118 -5.93 -2.26 1.11
N ALA A 119 -4.96 -1.47 1.59
CA ALA A 119 -5.18 -0.10 2.01
C ALA A 119 -5.56 0.84 0.84
N GLU A 120 -4.93 0.68 -0.31
CA GLU A 120 -5.25 1.44 -1.52
C GLU A 120 -6.65 1.10 -2.05
N ALA A 121 -7.04 -0.17 -2.01
CA ALA A 121 -8.39 -0.60 -2.35
C ALA A 121 -9.43 0.01 -1.39
N ALA A 122 -9.18 -0.06 -0.08
CA ALA A 122 -10.05 0.53 0.93
C ALA A 122 -10.13 2.07 0.87
N LEU A 123 -9.09 2.74 0.36
CA LEU A 123 -9.09 4.20 0.20
C LEU A 123 -10.07 4.64 -0.90
N LYS A 124 -10.31 3.81 -1.92
CA LYS A 124 -11.24 4.12 -3.04
C LYS A 124 -12.70 4.19 -2.60
N THR A 125 -13.07 3.50 -1.52
CA THR A 125 -14.45 3.47 -1.02
C THR A 125 -14.75 4.56 0.00
N ARG A 126 -13.73 5.35 0.40
CA ARG A 126 -13.88 6.46 1.35
C ARG A 126 -14.31 7.74 0.66
N SER A 127 -15.07 8.58 1.37
CA SER A 127 -15.41 9.93 0.89
C SER A 127 -14.16 10.82 0.82
N PRO A 128 -14.19 11.93 0.04
CA PRO A 128 -13.10 12.90 0.02
C PRO A 128 -12.75 13.45 1.40
N ASP A 129 -13.75 13.70 2.26
CA ASP A 129 -13.54 14.22 3.61
C ASP A 129 -12.87 13.20 4.53
N GLU A 130 -13.27 11.92 4.44
CA GLU A 130 -12.63 10.83 5.18
C GLU A 130 -11.17 10.64 4.77
N GLN A 131 -10.89 10.75 3.47
CA GLN A 131 -9.52 10.66 2.96
C GLN A 131 -8.68 11.86 3.43
N LYS A 132 -9.24 13.07 3.45
CA LYS A 132 -8.56 14.27 3.95
C LYS A 132 -8.28 14.16 5.44
N ALA A 133 -9.24 13.70 6.25
CA ALA A 133 -9.03 13.47 7.69
C ALA A 133 -7.96 12.42 7.95
N LEU A 134 -7.97 11.33 7.16
CA LEU A 134 -6.95 10.29 7.21
C LEU A 134 -5.57 10.85 6.84
N LEU A 135 -5.47 11.63 5.76
CA LEU A 135 -4.23 12.27 5.32
C LEU A 135 -3.61 13.13 6.43
N LEU A 136 -4.39 14.02 7.04
CA LEU A 136 -3.91 14.92 8.11
C LEU A 136 -3.35 14.13 9.30
N THR A 137 -4.06 13.08 9.71
CA THR A 137 -3.60 12.22 10.82
C THR A 137 -2.30 11.51 10.44
N CYS A 138 -2.22 10.97 9.23
CA CYS A 138 -1.06 10.24 8.74
C CYS A 138 0.16 11.13 8.50
N GLN A 139 -0.04 12.39 8.11
CA GLN A 139 1.03 13.39 8.03
C GLN A 139 1.61 13.67 9.42
N ALA A 140 0.77 13.82 10.45
CA ALA A 140 1.24 14.02 11.82
C ALA A 140 2.02 12.80 12.34
N GLU A 141 1.50 11.59 12.13
CA GLU A 141 2.17 10.32 12.49
C GLU A 141 3.52 10.17 11.78
N GLY A 142 3.55 10.42 10.46
CA GLY A 142 4.76 10.31 9.66
C GLY A 142 5.80 11.38 9.99
N GLN A 143 5.36 12.62 10.26
CA GLN A 143 6.25 13.69 10.71
C GLN A 143 6.88 13.35 12.06
N LYS A 144 6.09 12.85 13.02
CA LYS A 144 6.61 12.40 14.32
C LYS A 144 7.64 11.28 14.14
N THR A 145 7.28 10.24 13.39
CA THR A 145 8.16 9.10 13.13
C THR A 145 9.47 9.52 12.46
N TYR A 146 9.41 10.46 11.50
CA TYR A 146 10.59 10.99 10.84
C TYR A 146 11.49 11.80 11.78
N LYS A 147 10.92 12.59 12.70
CA LYS A 147 11.68 13.36 13.70
C LYS A 147 12.39 12.46 14.72
N GLU A 148 11.75 11.36 15.10
CA GLU A 148 12.29 10.36 16.03
C GLU A 148 13.39 9.49 15.42
N ALA A 149 13.44 9.38 14.08
CA ALA A 149 14.49 8.66 13.38
C ALA A 149 15.86 9.32 13.61
N ASN A 150 16.92 8.51 13.72
CA ASN A 150 18.28 9.04 13.91
C ASN A 150 18.84 9.69 12.62
N PHE A 151 20.02 10.30 12.71
CA PHE A 151 20.63 11.00 11.57
C PHE A 151 20.81 10.11 10.33
N VAL A 152 21.26 8.88 10.51
CA VAL A 152 21.50 7.93 9.40
C VAL A 152 20.19 7.50 8.76
N GLU A 153 19.18 7.20 9.58
CA GLU A 153 17.85 6.84 9.09
C GLU A 153 17.20 7.97 8.30
N ARG A 154 17.28 9.21 8.80
CA ARG A 154 16.76 10.39 8.09
C ARG A 154 17.49 10.60 6.78
N ALA A 155 18.82 10.52 6.75
CA ALA A 155 19.59 10.65 5.51
C ALA A 155 19.19 9.61 4.46
N LEU A 156 19.03 8.34 4.88
CA LEU A 156 18.56 7.26 4.00
C LEU A 156 17.15 7.56 3.45
N VAL A 157 16.22 7.95 4.33
CA VAL A 157 14.84 8.26 3.98
C VAL A 157 14.75 9.45 3.04
N SER A 158 15.46 10.56 3.32
CA SER A 158 15.51 11.75 2.47
C SER A 158 16.06 11.46 1.09
N ASN A 159 17.17 10.72 1.00
CA ASN A 159 17.74 10.36 -0.29
C ASN A 159 16.78 9.50 -1.11
N ARG A 160 16.08 8.56 -0.45
CA ARG A 160 15.10 7.70 -1.12
C ARG A 160 13.87 8.48 -1.56
N ALA A 161 13.39 9.41 -0.74
CA ALA A 161 12.27 10.30 -1.05
C ALA A 161 12.57 11.16 -2.28
N LYS A 162 13.71 11.87 -2.28
CA LYS A 162 14.13 12.71 -3.41
C LYS A 162 14.26 11.90 -4.70
N ALA A 163 15.00 10.80 -4.69
CA ALA A 163 15.16 9.94 -5.87
C ALA A 163 13.82 9.42 -6.40
N ARG A 164 12.85 9.17 -5.52
CA ARG A 164 11.50 8.74 -5.90
C ARG A 164 10.73 9.87 -6.59
N ILE A 165 10.71 11.06 -6.00
CA ILE A 165 10.01 12.22 -6.58
C ILE A 165 10.66 12.65 -7.90
N GLU A 166 11.98 12.65 -8.00
CA GLU A 166 12.70 12.88 -9.25
C GLU A 166 12.28 11.89 -10.34
N THR A 167 12.16 10.60 -9.99
CA THR A 167 11.68 9.59 -10.95
C THR A 167 10.22 9.83 -11.36
N LEU A 168 9.37 10.26 -10.42
CA LEU A 168 7.95 10.52 -10.69
C LEU A 168 7.75 11.71 -11.64
N LEU A 169 8.60 12.73 -11.53
CA LEU A 169 8.50 13.97 -12.31
C LEU A 169 9.27 13.94 -13.63
N LYS A 170 10.00 12.86 -13.94
CA LYS A 170 10.67 12.73 -15.23
C LYS A 170 9.63 12.68 -16.36
N PRO A 171 9.84 13.44 -17.46
CA PRO A 171 9.03 13.29 -18.68
C PRO A 171 9.05 11.84 -19.15
N LYS A 172 7.89 11.32 -19.57
CA LYS A 172 7.77 10.00 -20.18
C LYS A 172 8.08 10.05 -21.67
#